data_AF-A0A7C8ALN0-F1
#
_entry.id   AF-A0A7C8ALN0-F1
#
_cell.length_a   1.000
_cell.length_b   1.000
_cell.length_c   1.000
_cell.angle_alpha   90.00
_cell.angle_beta   90.00
_cell.angle_gamma   90.00
#
_symmetry.space_group_name_H-M   'P 1'
#
loop_
_entity.id
_entity.type
_entity.pdbx_description
1 polymer ?
#
loop_
_entity_poly.entity_id
_entity_poly.type
_entity_poly.pdbx_seq_one_letter_code
_entity_poly.pdbx_strand_id
1 'polypeptide(L)'
;MLSLLAILCVAASATLFNERVEEAHALLEQGDADGALAAYRNLQTDEPESDLLHYSIGCAQYEKSMADASAGAAEGAVELLSEAEKSLAKVAASPDAAIRERGGYNRANCRAQLAKQAAVAGQYELAAEKFQEALAAYDDFLRLYPDHKDARHNRDHIRYLLKKMLQNPPDQQGQNGDRNEQQDGDQQKQQESKDDQQAQQSGEEEEQREVDQQNEPAPSEPDQQPQDKSQEQGAEEEEQQDLDRRNIEAILDSLEDLDQRELYETKSKQGGYASGDWW
;
A
#
# COMPACT_ATOMS: atom_id res chain seq x y z
N MET A 1 -48.96 -27.14 25.58
CA MET A 1 -49.19 -25.69 25.52
C MET A 1 -47.89 -24.89 25.67
N LEU A 2 -46.96 -25.25 26.57
CA LEU A 2 -45.64 -24.60 26.67
C LEU A 2 -44.76 -24.75 25.42
N SER A 3 -44.77 -25.91 24.75
CA SER A 3 -43.96 -26.12 23.54
C SER A 3 -44.44 -25.35 22.30
N LEU A 4 -45.72 -24.95 22.23
CA LEU A 4 -46.28 -24.22 21.08
C LEU A 4 -46.01 -22.71 21.17
N LEU A 5 -45.96 -22.16 22.38
CA LEU A 5 -45.64 -20.75 22.62
C LEU A 5 -44.15 -20.44 22.36
N ALA A 6 -43.25 -21.37 22.71
CA ALA A 6 -41.81 -21.21 22.49
C ALA A 6 -41.43 -21.24 20.99
N ILE A 7 -42.07 -22.09 20.19
CA ILE A 7 -41.84 -22.17 18.75
C ILE A 7 -42.30 -20.89 18.03
N LEU A 8 -43.41 -20.28 18.47
CA LEU A 8 -43.91 -19.03 17.89
C LEU A 8 -42.99 -17.83 18.18
N CYS A 9 -42.40 -17.75 19.38
CA CYS A 9 -41.47 -16.66 19.72
C CYS A 9 -40.16 -16.74 18.91
N VAL A 10 -39.60 -17.93 18.71
CA VAL A 10 -38.35 -18.11 17.93
C VAL A 10 -38.55 -17.74 16.46
N ALA A 11 -39.70 -18.09 15.86
CA ALA A 11 -39.98 -17.75 14.47
C ALA A 11 -40.14 -16.23 14.24
N ALA A 12 -40.72 -15.51 15.20
CA ALA A 12 -40.86 -14.05 15.13
C ALA A 12 -39.50 -13.35 15.23
N SER A 13 -38.62 -13.80 16.13
CA SER A 13 -37.25 -13.28 16.27
C SER A 13 -36.40 -13.52 15.02
N ALA A 14 -36.48 -14.70 14.41
CA ALA A 14 -35.75 -15.00 13.18
C ALA A 14 -36.23 -14.15 11.99
N THR A 15 -37.54 -13.90 11.89
CA THR A 15 -38.10 -13.05 10.84
C THR A 15 -37.61 -11.61 10.98
N LEU A 16 -37.66 -11.06 12.21
CA LEU A 16 -37.21 -9.70 12.49
C LEU A 16 -35.70 -9.54 12.27
N PHE A 17 -34.91 -10.55 12.63
CA PHE A 17 -33.47 -10.56 12.36
C PHE A 17 -33.18 -10.45 10.87
N ASN A 18 -33.82 -11.29 10.05
CA ASN A 18 -33.64 -11.27 8.60
C ASN A 18 -34.07 -9.94 7.99
N GLU A 19 -35.21 -9.38 8.41
CA GLU A 19 -35.68 -8.07 7.93
C GLU A 19 -34.65 -6.96 8.20
N ARG A 20 -34.09 -6.91 9.41
CA ARG A 20 -33.04 -5.95 9.78
C ARG A 20 -31.73 -6.17 9.00
N VAL A 21 -31.41 -7.42 8.65
CA VAL A 21 -30.25 -7.72 7.80
C VAL A 21 -30.48 -7.19 6.39
N GLU A 22 -31.66 -7.41 5.81
CA GLU A 22 -32.02 -6.91 4.47
C GLU A 22 -32.04 -5.37 4.43
N GLU A 23 -32.50 -4.70 5.48
CA GLU A 23 -32.40 -3.24 5.61
C GLU A 23 -30.94 -2.76 5.56
N ALA A 24 -30.04 -3.48 6.25
CA ALA A 24 -28.61 -3.17 6.24
C ALA A 24 -27.97 -3.48 4.87
N HIS A 25 -28.41 -4.52 4.17
CA HIS A 25 -27.99 -4.79 2.78
C HIS A 25 -28.45 -3.67 1.85
N ALA A 26 -29.68 -3.18 1.99
CA ALA A 26 -30.20 -2.10 1.17
C ALA A 26 -29.41 -0.78 1.35
N LEU A 27 -28.89 -0.51 2.55
CA LEU A 27 -27.97 0.62 2.78
C LEU A 27 -26.66 0.44 2.01
N LEU A 28 -26.10 -0.77 2.05
CA LEU A 28 -24.88 -1.09 1.33
C LEU A 28 -25.07 -0.97 -0.19
N GLU A 29 -26.18 -1.47 -0.74
CA GLU A 29 -26.54 -1.31 -2.16
C GLU A 29 -26.71 0.15 -2.59
N GLN A 30 -27.06 1.05 -1.66
CA GLN A 30 -27.14 2.49 -1.88
C GLN A 30 -25.77 3.18 -1.77
N GLY A 31 -24.70 2.45 -1.43
CA GLY A 31 -23.37 2.97 -1.17
C GLY A 31 -23.17 3.53 0.23
N ASP A 32 -24.15 3.41 1.13
CA ASP A 32 -24.03 3.80 2.54
C ASP A 32 -23.41 2.66 3.37
N ALA A 33 -22.13 2.39 3.11
CA ALA A 33 -21.39 1.35 3.80
C ALA A 33 -21.25 1.63 5.31
N ASP A 34 -21.20 2.90 5.72
CA ASP A 34 -21.17 3.30 7.12
C ASP A 34 -22.49 2.98 7.84
N GLY A 35 -23.62 3.34 7.24
CA GLY A 35 -24.95 3.01 7.74
C GLY A 35 -25.16 1.50 7.83
N ALA A 36 -24.75 0.75 6.80
CA ALA A 36 -24.80 -0.70 6.80
C ALA A 36 -23.97 -1.31 7.95
N LEU A 37 -22.71 -0.87 8.12
CA LEU A 37 -21.85 -1.34 9.22
C LEU A 37 -22.43 -1.04 10.60
N ALA A 38 -23.02 0.15 10.80
CA ALA A 38 -23.70 0.48 12.04
C ALA A 38 -24.89 -0.46 12.30
N ALA A 39 -25.71 -0.72 11.28
CA ALA A 39 -26.85 -1.63 11.38
C ALA A 39 -26.43 -3.08 11.70
N TYR A 40 -25.40 -3.61 11.02
CA TYR A 40 -24.88 -4.95 11.32
C TYR A 40 -24.28 -5.05 12.72
N ARG A 41 -23.52 -4.04 13.19
CA ARG A 41 -22.95 -4.05 14.55
C ARG A 41 -24.03 -4.05 15.63
N ASN A 42 -25.14 -3.34 15.39
CA ASN A 42 -26.30 -3.41 16.28
C ASN A 42 -26.90 -4.82 16.31
N LEU A 43 -27.04 -5.48 15.16
CA LEU A 43 -27.50 -6.87 15.08
C LEU A 43 -26.53 -7.86 15.74
N GLN A 44 -25.23 -7.61 15.64
CA GLN A 44 -24.18 -8.47 16.21
C GLN A 44 -24.18 -8.44 17.75
N THR A 45 -24.80 -7.44 18.37
CA THR A 45 -25.01 -7.43 19.83
C THR A 45 -26.00 -8.52 20.25
N ASP A 46 -27.00 -8.79 19.41
CA ASP A 46 -28.02 -9.81 19.64
C ASP A 46 -27.54 -11.20 19.19
N GLU A 47 -26.84 -11.27 18.04
CA GLU A 47 -26.41 -12.51 17.38
C GLU A 47 -24.89 -12.50 17.06
N PRO A 48 -24.00 -12.56 18.07
CA PRO A 48 -22.56 -12.31 17.91
C PRO A 48 -21.82 -13.34 17.04
N GLU A 49 -22.35 -14.55 16.95
CA GLU A 49 -21.73 -15.67 16.23
C GLU A 49 -22.44 -15.96 14.89
N SER A 50 -23.28 -15.04 14.41
CA SER A 50 -23.98 -15.22 13.13
C SER A 50 -23.00 -15.16 11.96
N ASP A 51 -22.86 -16.28 11.24
CA ASP A 51 -22.06 -16.36 10.01
C ASP A 51 -22.54 -15.36 8.95
N LEU A 52 -23.85 -15.15 8.85
CA LEU A 52 -24.42 -14.17 7.92
C LEU A 52 -23.98 -12.76 8.26
N LEU A 53 -23.93 -12.40 9.56
CA LEU A 53 -23.42 -11.09 9.97
C LEU A 53 -21.92 -10.96 9.74
N HIS A 54 -21.13 -11.99 10.06
CA HIS A 54 -19.70 -11.96 9.80
C HIS A 54 -19.39 -11.79 8.31
N TYR A 55 -20.10 -12.50 7.43
CA TYR A 55 -19.99 -12.32 5.99
C TYR A 55 -20.40 -10.90 5.57
N SER A 56 -21.57 -10.43 6.00
CA SER A 56 -22.12 -9.13 5.60
C SER A 56 -21.28 -7.95 6.08
N ILE A 57 -20.76 -8.02 7.31
CA ILE A 57 -19.82 -7.04 7.87
C ILE A 57 -18.53 -7.03 7.04
N GLY A 58 -17.99 -8.20 6.69
CA GLY A 58 -16.80 -8.31 5.84
C GLY A 58 -16.99 -7.64 4.48
N CYS A 59 -18.14 -7.87 3.82
CA CYS A 59 -18.48 -7.20 2.56
C CYS A 59 -18.58 -5.68 2.72
N ALA A 60 -19.28 -5.21 3.76
CA ALA A 60 -19.44 -3.78 3.99
C ALA A 60 -18.11 -3.07 4.34
N GLN A 61 -17.22 -3.74 5.07
CA GLN A 61 -15.86 -3.26 5.34
C GLN A 61 -15.02 -3.16 4.07
N TYR A 62 -15.12 -4.16 3.18
CA TYR A 62 -14.46 -4.15 1.89
C TYR A 62 -14.95 -2.98 1.02
N GLU A 63 -16.26 -2.82 0.86
CA GLU A 63 -16.82 -1.72 0.05
C GLU A 63 -16.43 -0.35 0.60
N LYS A 64 -16.52 -0.18 1.91
CA LYS A 64 -16.06 1.06 2.55
C LYS A 64 -14.58 1.31 2.28
N SER A 65 -13.74 0.27 2.38
CA SER A 65 -12.33 0.41 2.05
C SER A 65 -12.11 0.87 0.60
N MET A 66 -12.85 0.33 -0.36
CA MET A 66 -12.68 0.72 -1.77
C MET A 66 -13.09 2.19 -1.97
N ALA A 67 -14.15 2.64 -1.31
CA ALA A 67 -14.56 4.04 -1.32
C ALA A 67 -13.51 4.95 -0.66
N ASP A 68 -13.00 4.56 0.52
CA ASP A 68 -11.97 5.31 1.26
C ASP A 68 -10.66 5.41 0.48
N ALA A 69 -10.21 4.30 -0.13
CA ALA A 69 -9.04 4.29 -1.01
C ALA A 69 -9.23 5.24 -2.20
N SER A 70 -10.39 5.19 -2.85
CA SER A 70 -10.73 6.09 -3.97
C SER A 70 -10.78 7.57 -3.55
N ALA A 71 -11.10 7.84 -2.29
CA ALA A 71 -11.11 9.17 -1.70
C ALA A 71 -9.72 9.63 -1.19
N GLY A 72 -8.69 8.80 -1.30
CA GLY A 72 -7.34 9.09 -0.84
C GLY A 72 -7.08 8.81 0.65
N ALA A 73 -7.98 8.11 1.34
CA ALA A 73 -7.83 7.71 2.74
C ALA A 73 -7.18 6.32 2.86
N ALA A 74 -5.92 6.21 2.41
CA ALA A 74 -5.23 4.93 2.24
C ALA A 74 -5.06 4.13 3.55
N GLU A 75 -4.67 4.77 4.66
CA GLU A 75 -4.47 4.06 5.93
C GLU A 75 -5.77 3.46 6.46
N GLY A 76 -6.87 4.23 6.38
CA GLY A 76 -8.20 3.77 6.77
C GLY A 76 -8.69 2.62 5.90
N ALA A 77 -8.41 2.67 4.59
CA ALA A 77 -8.73 1.59 3.66
C ALA A 77 -7.99 0.29 4.02
N VAL A 78 -6.68 0.35 4.32
CA VAL A 78 -5.89 -0.82 4.71
C VAL A 78 -6.40 -1.44 6.02
N GLU A 79 -6.79 -0.61 7.00
CA GLU A 79 -7.38 -1.10 8.24
C GLU A 79 -8.72 -1.81 7.98
N LEU A 80 -9.59 -1.21 7.17
CA LEU A 80 -10.89 -1.78 6.81
C LEU A 80 -10.75 -3.11 6.05
N LEU A 81 -9.80 -3.22 5.11
CA LEU A 81 -9.50 -4.49 4.43
C LEU A 81 -9.01 -5.58 5.39
N SER A 82 -8.18 -5.20 6.35
CA SER A 82 -7.68 -6.13 7.37
C SER A 82 -8.80 -6.63 8.28
N GLU A 83 -9.75 -5.76 8.64
CA GLU A 83 -10.93 -6.16 9.40
C GLU A 83 -11.92 -6.98 8.55
N ALA A 84 -12.08 -6.64 7.26
CA ALA A 84 -12.87 -7.43 6.33
C ALA A 84 -12.34 -8.86 6.24
N GLU A 85 -11.02 -9.03 6.08
CA GLU A 85 -10.38 -10.35 6.05
C GLU A 85 -10.67 -11.15 7.32
N LYS A 86 -10.58 -10.51 8.49
CA LYS A 86 -10.87 -11.16 9.80
C LYS A 86 -12.33 -11.59 9.89
N SER A 87 -13.27 -10.73 9.50
CA SER A 87 -14.70 -11.04 9.49
C SER A 87 -15.02 -12.22 8.57
N LEU A 88 -14.44 -12.23 7.36
CA LEU A 88 -14.62 -13.30 6.38
C LEU A 88 -13.91 -14.61 6.79
N ALA A 89 -12.81 -14.54 7.55
CA ALA A 89 -12.15 -15.73 8.08
C ALA A 89 -13.04 -16.50 9.07
N LYS A 90 -13.96 -15.83 9.79
CA LYS A 90 -14.87 -16.47 10.74
C LYS A 90 -15.87 -17.40 10.06
N VAL A 91 -16.23 -17.14 8.80
CA VAL A 91 -17.23 -17.93 8.08
C VAL A 91 -16.66 -19.16 7.37
N ALA A 92 -15.34 -19.41 7.48
CA ALA A 92 -14.67 -20.53 6.80
C ALA A 92 -15.25 -21.91 7.17
N ALA A 93 -15.81 -22.03 8.38
CA ALA A 93 -16.44 -23.26 8.89
C ALA A 93 -17.98 -23.18 8.97
N SER A 94 -18.60 -22.16 8.39
CA SER A 94 -20.07 -21.99 8.39
C SER A 94 -20.76 -23.26 7.90
N PRO A 95 -21.93 -23.69 8.40
CA PRO A 95 -22.65 -24.82 7.82
C PRO A 95 -23.26 -24.49 6.44
N ASP A 96 -23.46 -23.21 6.13
CA ASP A 96 -23.95 -22.77 4.83
C ASP A 96 -22.82 -22.80 3.78
N ALA A 97 -22.97 -23.64 2.76
CA ALA A 97 -21.96 -23.79 1.72
C ALA A 97 -21.76 -22.53 0.88
N ALA A 98 -22.83 -21.77 0.63
CA ALA A 98 -22.74 -20.54 -0.14
C ALA A 98 -22.02 -19.44 0.64
N ILE A 99 -22.25 -19.34 1.95
CA ILE A 99 -21.51 -18.41 2.81
C ILE A 99 -20.03 -18.80 2.87
N ARG A 100 -19.70 -20.10 3.03
CA ARG A 100 -18.31 -20.56 3.02
C ARG A 100 -17.60 -20.22 1.71
N GLU A 101 -18.25 -20.47 0.58
CA GLU A 101 -17.70 -20.19 -0.75
C GLU A 101 -17.46 -18.70 -0.95
N ARG A 102 -18.51 -17.87 -0.83
CA ARG A 102 -18.40 -16.42 -1.03
C ARG A 102 -17.45 -15.77 -0.03
N GLY A 103 -17.49 -16.21 1.23
CA GLY A 103 -16.58 -15.73 2.27
C GLY A 103 -15.12 -16.05 1.98
N GLY A 104 -14.84 -17.27 1.51
CA GLY A 104 -13.50 -17.68 1.09
C GLY A 104 -12.98 -16.88 -0.10
N TYR A 105 -13.84 -16.65 -1.11
CA TYR A 105 -13.52 -15.84 -2.27
C TYR A 105 -13.22 -14.38 -1.89
N ASN A 106 -14.14 -13.74 -1.17
CA ASN A 106 -13.99 -12.35 -0.76
C ASN A 106 -12.78 -12.16 0.17
N ARG A 107 -12.41 -13.16 0.97
CA ARG A 107 -11.19 -13.12 1.78
C ARG A 107 -9.93 -13.09 0.91
N ALA A 108 -9.89 -13.85 -0.18
CA ALA A 108 -8.79 -13.78 -1.14
C ALA A 108 -8.75 -12.42 -1.84
N ASN A 109 -9.91 -11.84 -2.17
CA ASN A 109 -10.01 -10.50 -2.73
C ASN A 109 -9.50 -9.43 -1.76
N CYS A 110 -9.79 -9.54 -0.45
CA CYS A 110 -9.25 -8.63 0.57
C CYS A 110 -7.71 -8.61 0.57
N ARG A 111 -7.08 -9.80 0.52
CA ARG A 111 -5.62 -9.92 0.45
C ARG A 111 -5.04 -9.33 -0.83
N ALA A 112 -5.72 -9.55 -1.95
CA ALA A 112 -5.34 -8.97 -3.23
C ALA A 112 -5.36 -7.44 -3.18
N GLN A 113 -6.39 -6.85 -2.57
CA GLN A 113 -6.47 -5.40 -2.38
C GLN A 113 -5.43 -4.87 -1.41
N LEU A 114 -5.14 -5.57 -0.30
CA LEU A 114 -4.04 -5.20 0.60
C LEU A 114 -2.70 -5.13 -0.13
N ALA A 115 -2.44 -6.07 -1.04
CA ALA A 115 -1.23 -6.06 -1.86
C ALA A 115 -1.17 -4.85 -2.81
N LYS A 116 -2.30 -4.52 -3.44
CA LYS A 116 -2.42 -3.31 -4.28
C LYS A 116 -2.21 -2.03 -3.47
N GLN A 117 -2.79 -1.92 -2.29
CA GLN A 117 -2.60 -0.76 -1.41
C GLN A 117 -1.13 -0.61 -0.97
N ALA A 118 -0.44 -1.70 -0.62
CA ALA A 118 1.00 -1.65 -0.32
C ALA A 118 1.82 -1.17 -1.53
N ALA A 119 1.46 -1.60 -2.74
CA ALA A 119 2.14 -1.18 -3.96
C ALA A 119 1.89 0.32 -4.26
N VAL A 120 0.64 0.77 -4.13
CA VAL A 120 0.23 2.18 -4.23
C VAL A 120 0.91 3.03 -3.16
N ALA A 121 1.28 2.48 -2.01
CA ALA A 121 2.04 3.16 -0.97
C ALA A 121 3.57 3.19 -1.23
N GLY A 122 4.04 2.67 -2.37
CA GLY A 122 5.48 2.57 -2.68
C GLY A 122 6.22 1.51 -1.87
N GLN A 123 5.52 0.67 -1.09
CA GLN A 123 6.12 -0.33 -0.21
C GLN A 123 6.44 -1.61 -1.00
N TYR A 124 7.40 -1.52 -1.91
CA TYR A 124 7.66 -2.53 -2.94
C TYR A 124 7.85 -3.96 -2.40
N GLU A 125 8.72 -4.14 -1.39
CA GLU A 125 8.98 -5.45 -0.80
C GLU A 125 7.73 -6.03 -0.12
N LEU A 126 7.02 -5.19 0.63
CA LEU A 126 5.77 -5.58 1.29
C LEU A 126 4.69 -5.92 0.27
N ALA A 127 4.58 -5.14 -0.80
CA ALA A 127 3.66 -5.43 -1.90
C ALA A 127 3.96 -6.78 -2.54
N ALA A 128 5.23 -7.10 -2.77
CA ALA A 128 5.63 -8.39 -3.34
C ALA A 128 5.24 -9.56 -2.44
N GLU A 129 5.48 -9.43 -1.13
CA GLU A 129 5.04 -10.39 -0.11
C GLU A 129 3.51 -10.55 -0.12
N LYS A 130 2.76 -9.44 -0.08
CA LYS A 130 1.30 -9.45 -0.04
C LYS A 130 0.67 -10.01 -1.31
N PHE A 131 1.26 -9.75 -2.48
CA PHE A 131 0.81 -10.39 -3.71
C PHE A 131 1.01 -11.90 -3.68
N GLN A 132 2.11 -12.40 -3.11
CA GLN A 132 2.32 -13.83 -2.92
C GLN A 132 1.30 -14.44 -1.96
N GLU A 133 0.98 -13.76 -0.85
CA GLU A 133 -0.07 -14.17 0.09
C GLU A 133 -1.45 -14.23 -0.58
N ALA A 134 -1.78 -13.25 -1.42
CA ALA A 134 -3.02 -13.21 -2.19
C ALA A 134 -3.11 -14.38 -3.19
N LEU A 135 -2.02 -14.67 -3.92
CA LEU A 135 -1.95 -15.83 -4.82
C LEU A 135 -2.15 -17.15 -4.08
N ALA A 136 -1.50 -17.32 -2.93
CA ALA A 136 -1.68 -18.50 -2.10
C ALA A 136 -3.14 -18.65 -1.62
N ALA A 137 -3.79 -17.54 -1.25
CA ALA A 137 -5.19 -17.54 -0.84
C ALA A 137 -6.13 -17.96 -1.98
N TYR A 138 -5.94 -17.45 -3.19
CA TYR A 138 -6.71 -17.89 -4.35
C TYR A 138 -6.43 -19.36 -4.70
N ASP A 139 -5.18 -19.82 -4.61
CA ASP A 139 -4.86 -21.22 -4.87
C ASP A 139 -5.49 -22.15 -3.82
N ASP A 140 -5.50 -21.76 -2.54
CA ASP A 140 -6.22 -22.46 -1.46
C ASP A 140 -7.73 -22.53 -1.75
N PHE A 141 -8.33 -21.41 -2.15
CA PHE A 141 -9.74 -21.33 -2.50
C PHE A 141 -10.08 -22.20 -3.73
N LEU A 142 -9.29 -22.12 -4.80
CA LEU A 142 -9.49 -22.85 -6.04
C LEU A 142 -9.23 -24.36 -5.91
N ARG A 143 -8.48 -24.82 -4.89
CA ARG A 143 -8.42 -26.25 -4.58
C ARG A 143 -9.76 -26.80 -4.09
N LEU A 144 -10.57 -25.98 -3.43
CA LEU A 144 -11.91 -26.35 -2.96
C LEU A 144 -12.99 -26.10 -4.02
N TYR A 145 -12.86 -25.00 -4.77
CA TYR A 145 -13.82 -24.56 -5.78
C TYR A 145 -13.14 -24.46 -7.18
N PRO A 146 -12.74 -25.59 -7.78
CA PRO A 146 -11.91 -25.59 -8.99
C PRO A 146 -12.62 -25.05 -10.24
N ASP A 147 -13.95 -24.87 -10.20
CA ASP A 147 -14.73 -24.33 -11.31
C ASP A 147 -15.04 -22.82 -11.19
N HIS A 148 -14.67 -22.18 -10.08
CA HIS A 148 -14.90 -20.75 -9.83
C HIS A 148 -14.09 -19.87 -10.79
N LYS A 149 -14.77 -19.29 -11.79
CA LYS A 149 -14.13 -18.55 -12.90
C LYS A 149 -13.51 -17.24 -12.45
N ASP A 150 -14.21 -16.50 -11.59
CA ASP A 150 -13.77 -15.16 -11.19
C ASP A 150 -12.51 -15.25 -10.31
N ALA A 151 -12.48 -16.12 -9.30
CA ALA A 151 -11.27 -16.47 -8.56
C ALA A 151 -10.06 -16.89 -9.44
N ARG A 152 -10.26 -17.63 -10.53
CA ARG A 152 -9.16 -17.95 -11.47
C ARG A 152 -8.65 -16.71 -12.19
N HIS A 153 -9.58 -15.93 -12.72
CA HIS A 153 -9.26 -14.68 -13.42
C HIS A 153 -8.52 -13.72 -12.49
N ASN A 154 -9.05 -13.49 -11.30
CA ASN A 154 -8.49 -12.59 -10.30
C ASN A 154 -7.10 -13.04 -9.87
N ARG A 155 -6.90 -14.34 -9.60
CA ARG A 155 -5.57 -14.88 -9.33
C ARG A 155 -4.59 -14.64 -10.47
N ASP A 156 -5.01 -14.87 -11.71
CA ASP A 156 -4.14 -14.73 -12.88
C ASP A 156 -3.77 -13.26 -13.11
N HIS A 157 -4.70 -12.33 -12.86
CA HIS A 157 -4.42 -10.89 -12.84
C HIS A 157 -3.44 -10.52 -11.72
N ILE A 158 -3.65 -10.99 -10.49
CA ILE A 158 -2.71 -10.73 -9.39
C ILE A 158 -1.30 -11.29 -9.70
N ARG A 159 -1.22 -12.45 -10.35
CA ARG A 159 0.06 -13.02 -10.80
C ARG A 159 0.72 -12.12 -11.85
N TYR A 160 -0.08 -11.56 -12.74
CA TYR A 160 0.38 -10.64 -13.76
C TYR A 160 0.90 -9.33 -13.15
N LEU A 161 0.16 -8.71 -12.22
CA LEU A 161 0.59 -7.50 -11.49
C LEU A 161 1.92 -7.73 -10.78
N LEU A 162 2.03 -8.80 -9.99
CA LEU A 162 3.27 -9.16 -9.30
C LEU A 162 4.43 -9.31 -10.28
N LYS A 163 4.22 -10.06 -11.37
CA LYS A 163 5.26 -10.25 -12.38
C LYS A 163 5.71 -8.92 -12.99
N LYS A 164 4.77 -8.01 -13.29
CA LYS A 164 5.08 -6.71 -13.87
C LYS A 164 5.83 -5.79 -12.90
N MET A 165 5.39 -5.76 -11.66
CA MET A 165 6.08 -5.03 -10.59
C MET A 165 7.51 -5.56 -10.39
N LEU A 166 7.71 -6.88 -10.42
CA LEU A 166 9.05 -7.49 -10.33
C LEU A 166 9.94 -7.26 -11.57
N GLN A 167 9.34 -7.05 -12.75
CA GLN A 167 10.08 -6.74 -13.98
C GLN A 167 10.51 -5.27 -14.06
N ASN A 168 9.78 -4.39 -13.39
CA ASN A 168 10.04 -2.95 -13.36
C ASN A 168 10.23 -2.53 -11.89
N PRO A 169 11.35 -2.94 -11.24
CA PRO A 169 11.62 -2.49 -9.88
C PRO A 169 11.79 -0.96 -9.85
N PRO A 170 11.49 -0.30 -8.72
CA PRO A 170 11.81 1.12 -8.52
C PRO A 170 13.30 1.36 -8.74
N ASP A 171 13.66 2.53 -9.27
CA ASP A 171 15.05 2.87 -9.59
C ASP A 171 15.85 2.99 -8.29
N GLN A 172 16.72 2.02 -7.99
CA GLN A 172 17.59 2.04 -6.80
C GLN A 172 18.73 3.09 -6.85
N GLN A 173 18.57 4.20 -7.58
CA GLN A 173 19.64 5.18 -7.77
C GLN A 173 19.99 6.02 -6.53
N GLY A 174 19.26 5.90 -5.41
CA GLY A 174 19.57 6.63 -4.18
C GLY A 174 20.59 6.00 -3.22
N GLN A 175 20.94 4.71 -3.32
CA GLN A 175 21.85 4.06 -2.33
C GLN A 175 23.29 3.86 -2.80
N ASN A 176 23.64 4.27 -4.03
CA ASN A 176 25.02 4.20 -4.55
C ASN A 176 25.65 5.57 -4.83
N GLY A 177 25.21 6.62 -4.12
CA GLY A 177 25.79 7.96 -4.20
C GLY A 177 27.14 8.15 -3.50
N ASP A 178 27.67 7.14 -2.78
CA ASP A 178 28.86 7.33 -1.93
C ASP A 178 29.98 6.30 -2.17
N ARG A 179 30.18 5.90 -3.43
CA ARG A 179 31.29 4.97 -3.75
C ARG A 179 32.12 5.23 -4.99
N ASN A 180 32.11 6.43 -5.57
CA ASN A 180 33.06 6.72 -6.64
C ASN A 180 33.45 8.20 -6.86
N GLU A 181 33.92 8.89 -5.82
CA GLU A 181 34.65 10.17 -5.99
C GLU A 181 35.96 10.27 -5.18
N GLN A 182 36.57 9.13 -4.81
CA GLN A 182 37.95 9.11 -4.31
C GLN A 182 38.84 8.17 -5.12
N GLN A 183 38.98 8.45 -6.41
CA GLN A 183 40.12 7.94 -7.18
C GLN A 183 40.44 8.78 -8.41
N ASP A 184 40.53 10.10 -8.28
CA ASP A 184 41.14 10.96 -9.32
C ASP A 184 41.81 12.20 -8.73
N GLY A 185 42.63 12.00 -7.69
CA GLY A 185 43.26 13.09 -6.95
C GLY A 185 44.73 12.91 -6.57
N ASP A 186 45.45 11.91 -7.11
CA ASP A 186 46.84 11.66 -6.66
C ASP A 186 47.82 11.22 -7.77
N GLN A 187 47.79 11.89 -8.93
CA GLN A 187 48.86 11.76 -9.92
C GLN A 187 49.44 13.08 -10.44
N GLN A 188 49.28 14.20 -9.72
CA GLN A 188 49.88 15.46 -10.13
C GLN A 188 50.58 16.23 -9.02
N LYS A 189 51.43 15.56 -8.23
CA LYS A 189 52.51 16.21 -7.47
C LYS A 189 53.76 15.34 -7.37
N GLN A 190 54.45 15.13 -8.49
CA GLN A 190 55.88 14.79 -8.41
C GLN A 190 56.66 15.11 -9.69
N GLN A 191 56.64 16.38 -10.13
CA GLN A 191 57.64 16.84 -11.10
C GLN A 191 57.86 18.35 -11.09
N GLU A 192 58.30 18.91 -9.95
CA GLU A 192 58.96 20.23 -9.95
C GLU A 192 59.79 20.40 -8.68
N SER A 193 60.99 19.82 -8.69
CA SER A 193 62.05 20.08 -7.72
C SER A 193 63.37 19.55 -8.29
N LYS A 194 63.92 20.24 -9.30
CA LYS A 194 65.33 20.19 -9.70
C LYS A 194 65.57 21.15 -10.86
N ASP A 195 65.68 22.43 -10.53
CA ASP A 195 66.70 23.33 -11.07
C ASP A 195 66.51 24.69 -10.41
N ASP A 196 67.41 25.01 -9.48
CA ASP A 196 67.96 26.38 -9.34
C ASP A 196 69.00 26.36 -8.21
N GLN A 197 70.19 25.90 -8.58
CA GLN A 197 71.44 26.27 -7.91
C GLN A 197 72.46 26.65 -8.98
N GLN A 198 72.52 27.93 -9.35
CA GLN A 198 73.79 28.65 -9.58
C GLN A 198 73.61 30.14 -9.90
N ALA A 199 74.62 30.93 -9.47
CA ALA A 199 74.87 32.37 -9.67
C ALA A 199 73.99 33.30 -8.81
N GLN A 200 74.40 33.81 -7.64
CA GLN A 200 75.59 34.57 -7.22
C GLN A 200 75.77 35.95 -7.90
N GLN A 201 75.82 36.98 -7.02
CA GLN A 201 76.26 38.40 -7.19
C GLN A 201 75.24 39.31 -7.90
N SER A 202 74.86 40.51 -7.44
CA SER A 202 75.44 41.57 -6.60
C SER A 202 74.28 42.57 -6.32
N GLY A 203 74.01 43.13 -5.14
CA GLY A 203 74.80 44.11 -4.38
C GLY A 203 73.91 45.35 -4.12
N GLU A 204 73.77 45.74 -2.84
CA GLU A 204 73.42 47.10 -2.30
C GLU A 204 72.01 47.67 -2.66
N GLU A 205 71.24 48.36 -1.82
CA GLU A 205 71.36 48.99 -0.50
C GLU A 205 69.94 49.44 -0.04
N GLU A 206 69.73 49.53 1.29
CA GLU A 206 68.94 50.56 2.02
C GLU A 206 67.43 50.79 1.75
N GLU A 207 66.54 51.19 2.68
CA GLU A 207 66.48 51.33 4.14
C GLU A 207 65.03 51.75 4.51
N GLN A 208 64.63 51.47 5.77
CA GLN A 208 63.73 52.27 6.65
C GLN A 208 62.22 52.42 6.28
N ARG A 209 61.27 51.94 7.12
CA ARG A 209 60.68 52.59 8.33
C ARG A 209 59.99 53.93 7.99
N GLU A 210 58.77 54.29 8.39
CA GLU A 210 57.94 53.98 9.56
C GLU A 210 56.54 54.65 9.36
N VAL A 211 55.47 54.08 9.97
CA VAL A 211 54.35 54.78 10.69
C VAL A 211 53.32 55.54 9.79
N ASP A 212 51.98 55.37 9.88
CA ASP A 212 51.11 55.32 11.06
C ASP A 212 49.65 54.88 10.72
N GLN A 213 48.88 54.63 11.80
CA GLN A 213 47.40 54.71 11.96
C GLN A 213 46.52 53.44 11.93
N GLN A 214 46.36 52.86 13.14
CA GLN A 214 45.10 52.66 13.90
C GLN A 214 43.84 52.10 13.21
N ASN A 215 43.40 50.89 13.58
CA ASN A 215 42.21 50.65 14.45
C ASN A 215 41.84 49.14 14.61
N GLU A 216 41.22 48.84 15.77
CA GLU A 216 40.72 47.59 16.40
C GLU A 216 39.86 46.59 15.54
N PRO A 217 39.18 45.58 16.14
CA PRO A 217 39.65 44.36 16.80
C PRO A 217 39.26 43.10 15.97
N ALA A 218 39.84 41.94 16.29
CA ALA A 218 39.55 40.67 15.61
C ALA A 218 38.11 40.17 15.86
N PRO A 219 37.37 39.71 14.83
CA PRO A 219 36.20 38.88 15.03
C PRO A 219 36.58 37.39 14.97
N SER A 220 36.16 36.68 16.01
CA SER A 220 36.18 35.23 16.17
C SER A 220 35.51 34.53 14.99
N GLU A 221 36.14 33.48 14.47
CA GLU A 221 35.51 32.54 13.52
C GLU A 221 34.36 31.80 14.22
N PRO A 222 33.15 31.73 13.63
CA PRO A 222 32.14 30.79 14.08
C PRO A 222 32.50 29.39 13.60
N ASP A 223 32.65 28.51 14.57
CA ASP A 223 32.68 27.06 14.46
C ASP A 223 31.44 26.59 13.65
N GLN A 224 31.63 26.21 12.38
CA GLN A 224 30.57 25.65 11.56
C GLN A 224 30.33 24.19 11.96
N GLN A 225 29.31 23.98 12.81
CA GLN A 225 28.75 22.65 13.03
C GLN A 225 28.14 22.09 11.72
N PRO A 226 28.35 20.80 11.40
CA PRO A 226 27.69 20.15 10.28
C PRO A 226 26.23 19.84 10.66
N GLN A 227 25.30 20.74 10.36
CA GLN A 227 23.88 20.54 10.68
C GLN A 227 22.93 20.48 9.46
N ASP A 228 23.41 20.68 8.24
CA ASP A 228 22.50 20.74 7.06
C ASP A 228 22.33 19.41 6.30
N LYS A 229 23.29 18.48 6.37
CA LYS A 229 23.24 17.25 5.55
C LYS A 229 22.08 16.31 5.89
N SER A 230 21.61 16.30 7.14
CA SER A 230 20.54 15.37 7.57
C SER A 230 19.15 15.82 7.14
N GLN A 231 18.93 17.11 6.86
CA GLN A 231 17.64 17.61 6.39
C GLN A 231 17.53 17.52 4.86
N GLU A 232 18.61 17.75 4.12
CA GLU A 232 18.65 17.52 2.67
C GLU A 232 18.50 16.02 2.34
N GLN A 233 19.19 15.12 3.06
CA GLN A 233 19.04 13.68 2.87
C GLN A 233 17.61 13.18 3.11
N GLY A 234 16.92 13.71 4.13
CA GLY A 234 15.52 13.33 4.40
C GLY A 234 14.55 13.80 3.30
N ALA A 235 14.76 15.00 2.75
CA ALA A 235 13.94 15.53 1.66
C ALA A 235 14.17 14.79 0.34
N GLU A 236 15.42 14.43 0.02
CA GLU A 236 15.76 13.62 -1.16
C GLU A 236 15.21 12.20 -1.07
N GLU A 237 15.24 11.58 0.12
CA GLU A 237 14.64 10.27 0.37
C GLU A 237 13.12 10.29 0.22
N GLU A 238 12.43 11.33 0.73
CA GLU A 238 10.99 11.51 0.56
C GLU A 238 10.61 11.73 -0.92
N GLU A 239 11.35 12.57 -1.65
CA GLU A 239 11.09 12.83 -3.07
C GLU A 239 11.30 11.56 -3.93
N GLN A 240 12.32 10.76 -3.62
CA GLN A 240 12.56 9.49 -4.30
C GLN A 240 11.46 8.46 -4.02
N GLN A 241 11.00 8.34 -2.76
CA GLN A 241 9.88 7.45 -2.41
C GLN A 241 8.59 7.86 -3.12
N ASP A 242 8.34 9.16 -3.24
CA ASP A 242 7.20 9.71 -3.97
C ASP A 242 7.26 9.43 -5.49
N LEU A 243 8.46 9.40 -6.07
CA LEU A 243 8.67 9.04 -7.48
C LEU A 243 8.48 7.54 -7.71
N ASP A 244 9.04 6.71 -6.84
CA ASP A 244 8.89 5.26 -6.89
C ASP A 244 7.42 4.86 -6.73
N ARG A 245 6.72 5.50 -5.79
CA ARG A 245 5.27 5.39 -5.60
C ARG A 245 4.51 5.72 -6.88
N ARG A 246 4.74 6.89 -7.47
CA ARG A 246 4.06 7.33 -8.71
C ARG A 246 4.34 6.41 -9.89
N ASN A 247 5.55 5.86 -9.98
CA ASN A 247 5.90 4.88 -11.01
C ASN A 247 5.11 3.57 -10.84
N ILE A 248 4.98 3.07 -9.60
CA ILE A 248 4.21 1.86 -9.32
C ILE A 248 2.70 2.10 -9.53
N GLU A 249 2.16 3.22 -9.06
CA GLU A 249 0.76 3.61 -9.28
C GLU A 249 0.44 3.70 -10.77
N ALA A 250 1.25 4.39 -11.57
CA ALA A 250 1.03 4.50 -13.01
C ALA A 250 1.09 3.14 -13.73
N ILE A 251 1.94 2.23 -13.25
CA ILE A 251 1.96 0.86 -13.74
C ILE A 251 0.65 0.17 -13.37
N LEU A 252 0.23 0.19 -12.11
CA LEU A 252 -0.99 -0.48 -11.66
C LEU A 252 -2.23 0.06 -12.36
N ASP A 253 -2.41 1.38 -12.41
CA ASP A 253 -3.55 2.04 -13.06
C ASP A 253 -3.62 1.67 -14.54
N SER A 254 -2.48 1.72 -15.25
CA SER A 254 -2.44 1.30 -16.65
C SER A 254 -2.83 -0.17 -16.83
N LEU A 255 -2.55 -1.03 -15.85
CA LEU A 255 -2.87 -2.45 -15.92
C LEU A 255 -4.33 -2.73 -15.54
N GLU A 256 -4.86 -2.00 -14.56
CA GLU A 256 -6.27 -2.06 -14.20
C GLU A 256 -7.17 -1.54 -15.33
N ASP A 257 -6.78 -0.45 -16.00
CA ASP A 257 -7.50 0.06 -17.16
C ASP A 257 -7.55 -0.95 -18.32
N LEU A 258 -6.47 -1.69 -18.55
CA LEU A 258 -6.41 -2.74 -19.58
C LEU A 258 -7.31 -3.92 -19.21
N ASP A 259 -7.26 -4.37 -17.96
CA ASP A 259 -8.06 -5.48 -17.46
C ASP A 259 -9.55 -5.14 -17.43
N GLN A 260 -9.91 -3.95 -16.95
CA GLN A 260 -11.30 -3.48 -16.97
C GLN A 260 -11.84 -3.40 -18.39
N ARG A 261 -11.07 -2.94 -19.39
CA ARG A 261 -11.50 -2.93 -20.79
C ARG A 261 -11.81 -4.34 -21.28
N GLU A 262 -10.97 -5.32 -20.98
CA GLU A 262 -11.22 -6.73 -21.32
C GLU A 262 -12.48 -7.27 -20.60
N LEU A 263 -12.68 -6.90 -19.33
CA LEU A 263 -13.86 -7.27 -18.55
C LEU A 263 -15.15 -6.62 -19.08
N TYR A 264 -15.14 -5.34 -19.45
CA TYR A 264 -16.29 -4.64 -20.03
C TYR A 264 -16.68 -5.25 -21.39
N GLU A 265 -15.71 -5.61 -22.22
CA GLU A 265 -15.96 -6.33 -23.47
C GLU A 265 -16.56 -7.74 -23.25
N THR A 266 -16.29 -8.34 -22.10
CA THR A 266 -16.78 -9.67 -21.71
C THR A 266 -18.15 -9.61 -21.04
N LYS A 267 -18.35 -8.70 -20.07
CA LYS A 267 -19.61 -8.47 -19.33
C LYS A 267 -20.69 -7.83 -20.19
N SER A 268 -20.37 -6.95 -21.14
CA SER A 268 -21.36 -6.43 -22.10
C SER A 268 -22.04 -7.50 -22.97
N LYS A 269 -21.49 -8.72 -22.99
CA LYS A 269 -22.07 -9.90 -23.67
C LYS A 269 -22.88 -10.82 -22.75
N GLN A 270 -22.86 -10.62 -21.43
CA GLN A 270 -23.56 -11.46 -20.45
C GLN A 270 -24.33 -10.56 -19.47
N GLY A 271 -25.66 -10.48 -19.64
CA GLY A 271 -26.55 -9.67 -18.82
C GLY A 271 -26.45 -9.98 -17.32
N GLY A 272 -26.50 -8.91 -16.52
CA GLY A 272 -25.99 -8.83 -15.16
C GLY A 272 -26.69 -9.66 -14.09
N TYR A 273 -25.95 -9.88 -13.01
CA TYR A 273 -26.46 -10.11 -11.66
C TYR A 273 -25.52 -9.44 -10.65
N ALA A 274 -26.13 -8.75 -9.69
CA ALA A 274 -25.49 -8.31 -8.47
C ALA A 274 -25.31 -9.54 -7.57
N SER A 275 -24.13 -10.15 -7.62
CA SER A 275 -23.67 -11.02 -6.54
C SER A 275 -22.62 -10.22 -5.77
N GLY A 276 -22.62 -10.33 -4.43
CA GLY A 276 -21.60 -9.75 -3.56
C GLY A 276 -20.21 -10.39 -3.71
N ASP A 277 -19.90 -10.82 -4.93
CA ASP A 277 -18.62 -11.31 -5.42
C ASP A 277 -17.96 -10.09 -6.06
N TRP A 278 -17.16 -9.40 -5.26
CA TRP A 278 -16.51 -8.17 -5.69
C TRP A 278 -15.29 -8.50 -6.53
N TRP A 279 -15.14 -7.76 -7.64
CA TRP A 279 -14.07 -7.87 -8.64
C TRP A 279 -14.31 -9.00 -9.65
#